data_AF-A0A2N2G1U1-F1
#
_entry.id   AF-A0A2N2G1U1-F1
#
_cell.length_a   1.000
_cell.length_b   1.000
_cell.length_c   1.000
_cell.angle_alpha   90.00
_cell.angle_beta   90.00
_cell.angle_gamma   90.00
#
_symmetry.space_group_name_H-M   'P 1'
#
loop_
_entity.id
_entity.type
_entity.pdbx_description
1 polymer ?
#
loop_
_entity_poly.entity_id
_entity_poly.type
_entity_poly.pdbx_seq_one_letter_code
_entity_poly.pdbx_strand_id
1 'polypeptide(L)'
;SYEGVKLKDILAEADIVTSSKRDLNKIYIQVVASDGYAVIFSYNELFNTNNGDRVIVFYKKNNQFLEEYEGKIALISLDDNKNGPRHVKWLEKIIVKKIDL
;
A
#
# COMPACT_ATOMS: atom_id res chain seq x y z
N SER A 1 5.61 -13.43 -10.35
CA SER A 1 4.84 -12.24 -10.77
C SER A 1 3.69 -12.02 -9.81
N TYR A 2 3.22 -10.79 -9.67
CA TYR A 2 2.06 -10.42 -8.85
C TYR A 2 0.97 -9.86 -9.76
N GLU A 3 -0.27 -10.33 -9.63
CA GLU A 3 -1.43 -9.81 -10.38
C GLU A 3 -2.32 -9.02 -9.42
N GLY A 4 -2.55 -7.75 -9.76
CA GLY A 4 -3.16 -6.80 -8.85
C GLY A 4 -3.14 -5.37 -9.39
N VAL A 5 -3.38 -4.42 -8.49
CA VAL A 5 -3.43 -2.99 -8.77
C VAL A 5 -2.34 -2.29 -7.95
N LYS A 6 -1.72 -1.24 -8.50
CA LYS A 6 -0.74 -0.45 -7.75
C LYS A 6 -1.44 0.29 -6.62
N LEU A 7 -0.80 0.36 -5.45
CA LEU A 7 -1.35 1.12 -4.33
C LEU A 7 -1.58 2.59 -4.72
N LYS A 8 -0.67 3.20 -5.49
CA LYS A 8 -0.83 4.59 -5.94
C LYS A 8 -2.06 4.80 -6.82
N ASP A 9 -2.45 3.81 -7.62
CA ASP A 9 -3.60 3.93 -8.53
C ASP A 9 -4.91 3.84 -7.72
N ILE A 10 -4.96 2.97 -6.70
CA ILE A 10 -6.09 2.92 -5.74
C ILE A 10 -6.24 4.26 -5.03
N LEU A 11 -5.13 4.85 -4.58
CA LEU A 11 -5.14 6.14 -3.88
C LEU A 11 -5.53 7.31 -4.79
N ALA A 12 -5.12 7.27 -6.07
CA ALA A 12 -5.52 8.26 -7.06
C ALA A 12 -7.03 8.20 -7.35
N GLU A 13 -7.59 7.00 -7.47
CA GLU A 13 -9.03 6.79 -7.66
C GLU A 13 -9.85 7.21 -6.44
N ALA A 14 -9.29 7.06 -5.23
CA ALA A 14 -9.94 7.45 -3.98
C ALA A 14 -10.03 8.98 -3.75
N ASP A 15 -9.46 9.80 -4.66
CA ASP A 15 -9.44 11.27 -4.64
C ASP A 15 -9.10 11.87 -3.27
N ILE A 16 -7.81 11.80 -2.89
CA ILE A 16 -7.33 12.30 -1.59
C ILE A 16 -7.56 13.82 -1.48
N VAL A 17 -8.60 14.19 -0.73
CA VAL A 17 -8.96 15.59 -0.48
C VAL A 17 -7.98 16.24 0.49
N THR A 18 -7.40 17.37 0.06
CA THR A 18 -6.52 18.20 0.89
C THR A 18 -6.89 19.68 0.79
N SER A 19 -6.62 20.44 1.86
CA SER A 19 -6.84 21.90 1.86
C SER A 19 -5.80 22.64 1.02
N SER A 20 -4.61 22.07 0.84
CA SER A 20 -3.55 22.62 -0.01
C SER A 20 -2.61 21.52 -0.53
N LYS A 21 -1.95 21.77 -1.67
CA LYS A 21 -0.89 20.86 -2.18
C LYS A 21 0.24 20.61 -1.18
N ARG A 22 0.51 21.55 -0.26
CA ARG A 22 1.54 21.39 0.77
C ARG A 22 1.17 20.34 1.81
N ASP A 23 -0.13 20.07 2.00
CA ASP A 23 -0.59 19.06 2.95
C ASP A 23 -0.24 17.64 2.53
N LEU A 24 -0.04 17.40 1.22
CA LEU A 24 0.42 16.11 0.69
C LEU A 24 1.76 15.68 1.32
N ASN A 25 2.64 16.63 1.64
CA ASN A 25 3.91 16.34 2.32
C ASN A 25 3.74 15.84 3.76
N LYS A 26 2.54 15.98 4.33
CA LYS A 26 2.19 15.53 5.68
C LYS A 26 1.30 14.31 5.65
N ILE A 27 1.00 13.74 4.48
CA ILE A 27 0.15 12.56 4.36
C ILE A 27 0.97 11.28 4.43
N TYR A 28 0.48 10.35 5.24
CA TYR A 28 0.93 8.96 5.25
C TYR A 28 -0.24 8.03 4.97
N ILE A 29 0.09 6.88 4.39
CA ILE A 29 -0.82 5.81 4.06
C ILE A 29 -0.50 4.65 4.99
N GLN A 30 -1.46 4.29 5.83
CA GLN A 30 -1.39 3.13 6.71
C GLN A 30 -2.09 1.95 6.06
N VAL A 31 -1.39 0.84 5.92
CA VAL A 31 -1.90 -0.42 5.37
C VAL A 31 -2.02 -1.40 6.53
N VAL A 32 -3.21 -1.94 6.77
CA VAL A 32 -3.55 -2.72 7.97
C VAL A 32 -4.07 -4.09 7.57
N ALA A 33 -3.46 -5.14 8.14
CA ALA A 33 -3.92 -6.52 8.06
C ALA A 33 -5.01 -6.81 9.10
N SER A 34 -5.77 -7.88 8.89
CA SER A 34 -6.87 -8.29 9.80
C SER A 34 -6.43 -8.64 11.22
N ASP A 35 -5.16 -8.99 11.42
CA ASP A 35 -4.56 -9.26 12.74
C ASP A 35 -4.03 -7.99 13.44
N GLY A 36 -4.23 -6.81 12.83
CA GLY A 36 -3.77 -5.53 13.33
C GLY A 36 -2.32 -5.20 12.96
N TYR A 37 -1.59 -6.09 12.28
CA TYR A 37 -0.28 -5.76 11.71
C TYR A 37 -0.42 -4.58 10.74
N ALA A 38 0.44 -3.59 10.85
CA ALA A 38 0.35 -2.40 10.02
C ALA A 38 1.72 -1.91 9.55
N VAL A 39 1.72 -1.37 8.34
CA VAL A 39 2.88 -0.68 7.75
C VAL A 39 2.47 0.69 7.23
N ILE A 40 3.45 1.56 7.03
CA ILE A 40 3.24 2.92 6.54
C ILE A 40 4.03 3.18 5.26
N PHE A 41 3.46 4.05 4.43
CA PHE A 41 4.10 4.68 3.29
C PHE A 41 3.88 6.19 3.39
N SER A 42 4.81 7.00 2.89
CA SER A 42 4.52 8.43 2.71
C SER A 42 3.83 8.68 1.37
N TYR A 43 3.03 9.74 1.27
CA TYR A 43 2.47 10.14 -0.03
C TYR A 43 3.58 10.37 -1.07
N ASN A 44 4.65 11.07 -0.68
CA ASN A 44 5.76 11.39 -1.58
C ASN A 44 6.51 10.14 -2.05
N GLU A 45 6.65 9.11 -1.21
CA GLU A 45 7.22 7.83 -1.62
C GLU A 45 6.40 7.18 -2.74
N LEU A 46 5.07 7.17 -2.61
CA LEU A 46 4.18 6.53 -3.59
C LEU A 46 3.95 7.34 -4.86
N PHE A 47 4.00 8.67 -4.80
CA PHE A 47 3.65 9.54 -5.94
C PHE A 47 4.84 10.22 -6.60
N ASN A 48 5.96 10.41 -5.90
CA ASN A 48 7.12 11.15 -6.42
C ASN A 48 8.37 10.28 -6.64
N THR A 49 8.27 8.96 -6.43
CA THR A 49 9.37 8.04 -6.67
C THR A 49 8.90 6.83 -7.48
N ASN A 50 9.85 6.10 -8.07
CA ASN A 50 9.55 4.87 -8.78
C ASN A 50 8.98 3.77 -7.86
N ASN A 51 9.15 3.88 -6.54
CA ASN A 51 8.62 2.87 -5.60
C ASN A 51 7.09 2.74 -5.72
N GLY A 52 6.38 3.83 -6.02
CA GLY A 52 4.93 3.81 -6.23
C GLY A 52 4.45 2.87 -7.34
N ASP A 53 5.29 2.63 -8.36
CA ASP A 53 5.00 1.65 -9.42
C ASP A 53 5.22 0.20 -8.99
N ARG A 54 5.80 -0.01 -7.81
CA ARG A 54 6.28 -1.29 -7.31
C ARG A 54 5.71 -1.66 -5.94
N VAL A 55 4.73 -0.91 -5.45
CA VAL A 55 3.85 -1.29 -4.34
C VAL A 55 2.52 -1.78 -4.90
N ILE A 56 2.25 -3.08 -4.77
CA ILE A 56 1.13 -3.75 -5.44
C ILE A 56 0.18 -4.34 -4.39
N VAL A 57 -1.12 -4.05 -4.52
CA VAL A 57 -2.21 -4.77 -3.87
C VAL A 57 -2.64 -5.90 -4.83
N PHE A 58 -2.46 -7.15 -4.42
CA PHE A 58 -2.55 -8.30 -5.30
C PHE A 58 -3.46 -9.40 -4.75
N TYR A 59 -4.01 -10.20 -5.66
CA TYR A 59 -4.87 -11.35 -5.37
C TYR A 59 -4.40 -12.64 -6.05
N LYS A 60 -3.35 -12.57 -6.89
CA LYS A 60 -2.61 -13.74 -7.36
C LYS A 60 -1.11 -13.51 -7.32
N LYS A 61 -0.39 -14.62 -7.12
CA LYS A 61 1.06 -14.70 -7.16
C LYS A 61 1.43 -15.89 -8.03
N ASN A 62 2.30 -15.67 -9.01
CA ASN A 62 2.74 -16.69 -9.97
C ASN A 62 1.55 -17.42 -10.63
N ASN A 63 0.55 -16.65 -11.08
CA ASN A 63 -0.69 -17.12 -11.74
C ASN A 63 -1.61 -18.01 -10.86
N GLN A 64 -1.33 -18.16 -9.57
CA GLN A 64 -2.18 -18.84 -8.61
C GLN A 64 -2.84 -17.82 -7.68
N PHE A 65 -4.09 -18.07 -7.30
CA PHE A 65 -4.72 -17.31 -6.23
C PHE A 65 -3.94 -17.48 -4.93
N LEU A 66 -4.07 -16.52 -4.04
CA LEU A 66 -3.38 -16.53 -2.75
C LEU A 66 -3.79 -17.74 -1.92
N GLU A 67 -2.81 -18.30 -1.22
CA GLU A 67 -3.01 -19.39 -0.27
C GLU A 67 -3.84 -18.89 0.92
N GLU A 68 -4.47 -19.81 1.65
CA GLU A 68 -5.34 -19.46 2.78
C GLU A 68 -4.62 -18.59 3.81
N TYR A 69 -3.35 -18.88 4.12
CA TYR A 69 -2.57 -18.10 5.09
C TYR A 69 -2.19 -16.69 4.60
N GLU A 70 -2.26 -16.41 3.28
CA GLU A 70 -2.01 -15.08 2.70
C GLU A 70 -3.29 -14.22 2.67
N GLY A 71 -4.47 -14.84 2.80
CA GLY A 71 -5.76 -14.18 2.72
C GLY A 71 -6.21 -13.94 1.27
N LYS A 72 -7.35 -13.26 1.09
CA LYS A 72 -7.92 -13.03 -0.26
C LYS A 72 -7.20 -11.94 -1.06
N ILE A 73 -6.64 -10.96 -0.35
CA ILE A 73 -5.94 -9.81 -0.91
C ILE A 73 -4.74 -9.54 0.00
N ALA A 74 -3.60 -9.22 -0.60
CA ALA A 74 -2.36 -8.89 0.08
C ALA A 74 -1.71 -7.65 -0.56
N LEU A 75 -0.69 -7.10 0.10
CA LEU A 75 0.13 -6.02 -0.43
C LEU A 75 1.62 -6.38 -0.35
N ILE A 76 2.40 -6.00 -1.37
CA ILE A 76 3.85 -6.13 -1.37
C ILE A 76 4.53 -4.85 -1.87
N SER A 77 5.61 -4.43 -1.21
CA SER A 77 6.57 -3.45 -1.71
C SER A 77 7.78 -4.18 -2.32
N LEU A 78 7.99 -4.05 -3.63
CA LEU A 78 8.99 -4.85 -4.36
C LEU A 78 10.40 -4.24 -4.41
N ASP A 79 10.54 -2.94 -4.11
CA ASP A 79 11.83 -2.26 -4.06
C ASP A 79 12.43 -2.23 -2.65
N ASP A 80 11.81 -2.92 -1.69
CA ASP A 80 12.36 -3.04 -0.34
C ASP A 80 13.60 -3.96 -0.36
N ASN A 81 14.69 -3.50 0.25
CA ASN A 81 15.86 -4.37 0.46
C ASN A 81 15.51 -5.60 1.32
N LYS A 82 14.51 -5.46 2.20
CA LYS A 82 13.93 -6.53 3.00
C LYS A 82 12.43 -6.56 2.74
N ASN A 83 11.98 -7.49 1.90
CA ASN A 83 10.56 -7.59 1.53
C ASN A 83 9.63 -8.04 2.66
N GLY A 84 10.16 -8.59 3.77
CA GLY A 84 9.36 -9.15 4.86
C GLY A 84 8.39 -8.17 5.51
N PRO A 85 8.85 -7.03 6.06
CA PRO A 85 7.98 -6.09 6.76
C PRO A 85 6.83 -5.55 5.92
N ARG A 86 7.07 -5.12 4.67
CA ARG A 86 6.01 -4.57 3.81
C ARG A 86 5.42 -5.59 2.84
N HIS A 87 5.39 -6.86 3.27
CA HIS A 87 4.59 -7.90 2.66
C HIS A 87 3.41 -8.22 3.59
N VAL A 88 2.30 -7.51 3.37
CA VAL A 88 1.11 -7.55 4.23
C VAL A 88 0.14 -8.59 3.69
N LYS A 89 -0.07 -9.67 4.45
CA LYS A 89 -1.10 -10.67 4.20
C LYS A 89 -2.42 -10.21 4.81
N TRP A 90 -3.54 -10.79 4.36
CA TRP A 90 -4.87 -10.48 4.89
C TRP A 90 -5.14 -8.97 4.94
N LEU A 91 -4.85 -8.27 3.84
CA LEU A 91 -5.06 -6.84 3.74
C LEU A 91 -6.53 -6.51 4.05
N GLU A 92 -6.76 -5.72 5.09
CA GLU A 92 -8.10 -5.35 5.54
C GLU A 92 -8.42 -3.89 5.22
N LYS A 93 -7.48 -2.98 5.48
CA LYS A 93 -7.72 -1.53 5.36
C LYS A 93 -6.52 -0.79 4.76
N ILE A 94 -6.82 0.20 3.92
CA ILE A 94 -5.89 1.25 3.48
C ILE A 94 -6.44 2.56 4.01
N ILE A 95 -5.66 3.24 4.84
CA ILE A 95 -6.08 4.42 5.58
C ILE A 95 -5.16 5.57 5.22
N VAL A 96 -5.73 6.69 4.76
CA VAL A 96 -4.99 7.92 4.49
C VAL A 96 -5.12 8.85 5.68
N LYS A 97 -4.00 9.28 6.25
CA LYS A 97 -3.96 10.18 7.41
C LYS A 97 -2.94 11.30 7.20
N LYS A 98 -3.19 12.42 7.86
CA LYS A 98 -2.25 13.53 7.96
C LYS A 98 -1.47 13.40 9.28
N ILE A 99 -0.19 13.74 9.29
CA ILE A 99 0.59 13.88 10.51
C ILE A 99 0.11 15.14 11.24
N ASP A 100 -0.31 14.95 12.48
CA ASP A 100 -0.55 16.04 13.42
C ASP A 100 0.80 16.47 14.02
N LEU A 101 1.16 17.74 13.81
CA LEU A 101 2.37 18.37 14.33
C LEU A 101 2.00 19.36 15.43
#